data_AF-A0A6A5VSV7-F1
#
_entry.id   AF-A0A6A5VSV7-F1
#
_cell.length_a   1.000
_cell.length_b   1.000
_cell.length_c   1.000
_cell.angle_alpha   90.00
_cell.angle_beta   90.00
_cell.angle_gamma   90.00
#
_symmetry.space_group_name_H-M   'P 1'
#
loop_
_entity.id
_entity.type
_entity.pdbx_description
1 polymer ?
#
loop_
_entity_poly.entity_id
_entity_poly.type
_entity_poly.pdbx_seq_one_letter_code
_entity_poly.pdbx_strand_id
1 'polypeptide(L)'
;MHEIAECEMRLQREEGRVPGSNRHTFNEDDLLPCHYFDYMYGTSTGGLISVMLARLRMTIPQCLEIYRQVGNDLFGHRRNTLPLATKYHHKPLEKAVQTIVSQYCKHHRSCDGEDWHPWDVYEDKSGTSSSASSLPGQTDRICQSICLTATHSGMIDEAHLLRTYDHHYDPNISPVWVTPYNEGADKLKIWQVTRATSAAPFFFKMLEADFGDKNKIGFKDGGIRENNPSYAAYSEHASLHGDDHEPALLLSVGTGRPNTKNDGFASVWPGPFNKVSLLPKWSEKIAVLKNVLIKYTEGEDRHKMMRTIARGEHRWYKRLNVDEGLEDMPLDSWEKGMWTNPATGVTKEVPGGKSLSRMEKVTNAYLDRTHAKKAPISEYAPPRVMLQQVAERLVRHRRIREATKEDNLRRWQTHMGQWLTGTLQEEDGVFGPTAPTQTQSRTSGQKTSPHTPNTAAVEPAAAKASSSQQADDQIYEPSILVAQTNIPKIVTSSASVKSRATQGTP
;
A
#
# COMPACT_ATOMS: atom_id res chain seq x y z
N MET A 1 -0.19 -12.94 -3.95
CA MET A 1 0.05 -13.84 -2.79
C MET A 1 0.13 -15.30 -3.23
N HIS A 2 -0.67 -15.76 -4.20
CA HIS A 2 -0.53 -17.08 -4.83
C HIS A 2 0.92 -17.49 -5.12
N GLU A 3 1.62 -16.76 -5.99
CA GLU A 3 3.00 -17.08 -6.36
C GLU A 3 3.98 -17.01 -5.16
N ILE A 4 3.66 -16.25 -4.11
CA ILE A 4 4.45 -16.22 -2.86
C ILE A 4 4.22 -17.52 -2.08
N ALA A 5 2.98 -17.98 -1.94
CA ALA A 5 2.65 -19.25 -1.28
C ALA A 5 3.29 -20.44 -2.00
N GLU A 6 3.17 -20.49 -3.33
CA GLU A 6 3.83 -21.50 -4.17
C GLU A 6 5.36 -21.45 -4.01
N CYS A 7 5.95 -20.26 -4.00
CA CYS A 7 7.39 -20.12 -3.81
C CYS A 7 7.85 -20.54 -2.39
N GLU A 8 7.11 -20.21 -1.34
CA GLU A 8 7.40 -20.66 0.03
C GLU A 8 7.34 -22.18 0.13
N MET A 9 6.29 -22.80 -0.42
CA MET A 9 6.15 -24.27 -0.43
C MET A 9 7.25 -24.95 -1.23
N ARG A 10 7.63 -24.37 -2.38
CA ARG A 10 8.74 -24.86 -3.21
C ARG A 10 10.07 -24.79 -2.46
N LEU A 11 10.43 -23.62 -1.91
CA LEU A 11 11.68 -23.46 -1.16
C LEU A 11 11.70 -24.28 0.12
N GLN A 12 10.56 -24.47 0.80
CA GLN A 12 10.49 -25.37 1.95
C GLN A 12 10.77 -26.84 1.57
N ARG A 13 10.35 -27.26 0.38
CA ARG A 13 10.60 -28.62 -0.15
C ARG A 13 12.04 -28.81 -0.62
N GLU A 14 12.60 -27.79 -1.28
CA GLU A 14 13.93 -27.83 -1.89
C GLU A 14 15.07 -27.56 -0.89
N GLU A 15 14.90 -26.55 -0.03
CA GLU A 15 15.93 -26.04 0.88
C GLU A 15 15.65 -26.39 2.36
N GLY A 16 14.48 -26.95 2.68
CA GLY A 16 14.04 -27.22 4.04
C GLY A 16 13.39 -26.01 4.72
N ARG A 17 13.11 -26.14 6.02
CA ARG A 17 12.48 -25.06 6.82
C ARG A 17 13.53 -24.04 7.22
N VAL A 18 13.09 -22.79 7.43
CA VAL A 18 13.94 -21.79 8.06
C VAL A 18 14.25 -22.25 9.49
N PRO A 19 15.51 -22.28 9.93
CA PRO A 19 15.87 -22.67 11.29
C PRO A 19 15.07 -21.90 12.34
N GLY A 20 14.51 -22.62 13.32
CA GLY A 20 13.72 -22.02 14.40
C GLY A 20 12.33 -21.49 14.00
N SER A 21 11.86 -21.71 12.76
CA SER A 21 10.50 -21.34 12.35
C SER A 21 9.47 -22.39 12.76
N ASN A 22 8.38 -21.99 13.42
CA ASN A 22 7.24 -22.88 13.67
C ASN A 22 6.20 -22.82 12.55
N ARG A 23 6.46 -22.09 11.45
CA ARG A 23 5.52 -22.03 10.32
C ARG A 23 5.62 -23.28 9.46
N HIS A 24 4.49 -23.94 9.20
CA HIS A 24 4.43 -25.21 8.48
C HIS A 24 3.71 -25.12 7.13
N THR A 25 2.72 -24.23 7.04
CA THR A 25 1.81 -24.12 5.89
C THR A 25 1.79 -22.69 5.37
N PHE A 26 1.60 -22.58 4.05
CA PHE A 26 1.52 -21.32 3.35
C PHE A 26 0.25 -21.33 2.51
N ASN A 27 -0.85 -20.90 3.11
CA ASN A 27 -2.10 -20.65 2.41
C ASN A 27 -2.10 -19.20 1.90
N GLU A 28 -2.34 -19.01 0.60
CA GLU A 28 -2.35 -17.71 -0.05
C GLU A 28 -3.34 -16.70 0.55
N ASP A 29 -4.46 -17.21 1.07
CA ASP A 29 -5.54 -16.40 1.65
C ASP A 29 -5.19 -15.85 3.04
N ASP A 30 -4.25 -16.52 3.72
CA ASP A 30 -3.79 -16.17 5.07
C ASP A 30 -2.50 -15.34 5.04
N LEU A 31 -1.83 -15.23 3.89
CA LEU A 31 -0.61 -14.44 3.78
C LEU A 31 -0.90 -12.93 3.84
N LEU A 32 -0.20 -12.24 4.75
CA LEU A 32 -0.25 -10.79 4.86
C LEU A 32 0.81 -10.15 3.96
N PRO A 33 0.45 -9.25 3.01
CA PRO A 33 1.42 -8.54 2.18
C PRO A 33 2.44 -7.74 2.99
N CYS A 34 2.06 -7.20 4.15
CA CYS A 34 2.96 -6.45 5.05
C CYS A 34 4.09 -7.30 5.66
N HIS A 35 4.06 -8.64 5.56
CA HIS A 35 5.18 -9.49 5.95
C HIS A 35 6.27 -9.58 4.87
N TYR A 36 5.98 -9.12 3.65
CA TYR A 36 6.86 -9.24 2.50
C TYR A 36 7.35 -7.88 1.98
N PHE A 37 6.56 -6.82 2.16
CA PHE A 37 6.90 -5.46 1.76
C PHE A 37 7.24 -4.57 2.96
N ASP A 38 8.24 -3.70 2.80
CA ASP A 38 8.64 -2.71 3.81
C ASP A 38 7.84 -1.40 3.71
N TYR A 39 7.45 -1.03 2.49
CA TYR A 39 6.71 0.18 2.20
C TYR A 39 5.63 -0.12 1.17
N MET A 40 4.46 0.48 1.34
CA MET A 40 3.38 0.50 0.36
C MET A 40 3.00 1.94 0.07
N TYR A 41 3.06 2.30 -1.20
CA TYR A 41 2.71 3.63 -1.70
C TYR A 41 1.42 3.54 -2.51
N GLY A 42 0.53 4.51 -2.32
CA GLY A 42 -0.74 4.53 -3.01
C GLY A 42 -1.23 5.92 -3.35
N THR A 43 -1.80 6.04 -4.55
CA THR A 43 -2.55 7.23 -4.99
C THR A 43 -4.02 6.86 -5.17
N SER A 44 -4.94 7.71 -4.72
CA SER A 44 -6.39 7.51 -4.87
C SER A 44 -6.84 6.18 -4.26
N THR A 45 -7.54 5.32 -5.00
CA THR A 45 -7.91 3.97 -4.53
C THR A 45 -6.69 3.13 -4.11
N GLY A 46 -5.53 3.36 -4.72
CA GLY A 46 -4.27 2.74 -4.30
C GLY A 46 -3.85 3.14 -2.88
N GLY A 47 -4.17 4.36 -2.44
CA GLY A 47 -3.92 4.81 -1.07
C GLY A 47 -4.80 4.07 -0.05
N LEU A 48 -6.08 3.87 -0.36
CA LEU A 48 -6.96 3.02 0.45
C LEU A 48 -6.44 1.57 0.52
N ILE A 49 -6.00 1.01 -0.60
CA ILE A 49 -5.39 -0.34 -0.64
C ILE A 49 -4.12 -0.39 0.21
N SER A 50 -3.24 0.61 0.10
CA SER A 50 -2.03 0.72 0.92
C SER A 50 -2.35 0.70 2.42
N VAL A 51 -3.34 1.50 2.84
CA VAL A 51 -3.79 1.53 4.24
C VAL A 51 -4.31 0.16 4.68
N MET A 52 -5.16 -0.49 3.89
CA MET A 52 -5.69 -1.82 4.24
C MET A 52 -4.58 -2.87 4.38
N LEU A 53 -3.66 -2.94 3.41
CA LEU A 53 -2.64 -4.00 3.37
C LEU A 53 -1.45 -3.75 4.31
N ALA A 54 -0.99 -2.51 4.44
CA ALA A 54 0.14 -2.16 5.31
C ALA A 54 -0.31 -1.75 6.72
N ARG A 55 -1.11 -0.67 6.83
CA ARG A 55 -1.45 -0.05 8.12
C ARG A 55 -2.45 -0.87 8.95
N LEU A 56 -3.40 -1.53 8.30
CA LEU A 56 -4.39 -2.41 8.93
C LEU A 56 -4.04 -3.91 8.83
N ARG A 57 -2.94 -4.24 8.13
CA ARG A 57 -2.37 -5.59 8.04
C ARG A 57 -3.39 -6.65 7.58
N MET A 58 -4.15 -6.34 6.54
CA MET A 58 -5.22 -7.20 6.04
C MET A 58 -4.74 -8.19 4.99
N THR A 59 -5.44 -9.32 4.86
CA THR A 59 -5.21 -10.26 3.76
C THR A 59 -5.79 -9.71 2.44
N ILE A 60 -5.35 -10.25 1.30
CA ILE A 60 -5.90 -9.87 -0.01
C ILE A 60 -7.42 -10.18 -0.10
N PRO A 61 -7.94 -11.35 0.33
CA PRO A 61 -9.37 -11.61 0.33
C PRO A 61 -10.19 -10.59 1.13
N GLN A 62 -9.71 -10.22 2.34
CA GLN A 62 -10.37 -9.21 3.17
C GLN A 62 -10.41 -7.85 2.46
N CYS A 63 -9.28 -7.42 1.89
CA CYS A 63 -9.16 -6.17 1.14
C CYS A 63 -10.11 -6.13 -0.07
N LEU A 64 -10.24 -7.23 -0.83
CA LEU A 64 -11.13 -7.32 -1.99
C LEU A 64 -12.61 -7.24 -1.59
N GLU A 65 -13.01 -7.95 -0.53
CA GLU A 65 -14.39 -7.93 -0.04
C GLU A 65 -14.78 -6.53 0.46
N ILE A 66 -13.87 -5.85 1.16
CA ILE A 66 -14.10 -4.48 1.60
C ILE A 66 -14.15 -3.51 0.41
N TYR A 67 -13.26 -3.66 -0.57
CA TYR A 67 -13.32 -2.83 -1.78
C TYR A 67 -14.66 -2.98 -2.50
N ARG A 68 -15.22 -4.19 -2.51
CA ARG A 68 -16.56 -4.47 -3.07
C ARG A 68 -17.67 -3.77 -2.28
N GLN A 69 -17.62 -3.81 -0.95
CA GLN A 69 -18.58 -3.13 -0.07
C GLN A 69 -18.51 -1.61 -0.24
N VAL A 70 -17.30 -1.04 -0.18
CA VAL A 70 -17.06 0.39 -0.39
C VAL A 70 -17.50 0.83 -1.79
N GLY A 71 -17.17 0.05 -2.82
CA GLY A 71 -17.60 0.33 -4.19
C GLY A 71 -19.13 0.37 -4.32
N ASN A 72 -19.84 -0.55 -3.68
CA ASN A 72 -21.30 -0.54 -3.63
C ASN A 72 -21.85 0.70 -2.92
N ASP A 73 -21.28 1.06 -1.78
CA ASP A 73 -21.77 2.19 -0.97
C ASP A 73 -21.47 3.55 -1.60
N LEU A 74 -20.35 3.65 -2.33
CA LEU A 74 -19.97 4.86 -3.05
C LEU A 74 -20.72 5.01 -4.38
N PHE A 75 -20.66 3.99 -5.23
CA PHE A 75 -21.12 4.09 -6.61
C PHE A 75 -22.56 3.63 -6.80
N GLY A 76 -23.15 2.93 -5.83
CA GLY A 76 -24.54 2.47 -5.87
C GLY A 76 -25.58 3.58 -5.73
N HIS A 77 -25.22 4.74 -5.18
CA HIS A 77 -26.15 5.85 -4.92
C HIS A 77 -25.59 7.19 -5.43
N ARG A 78 -25.90 7.53 -6.69
CA ARG A 78 -25.49 8.80 -7.31
C ARG A 78 -26.23 9.99 -6.70
N ARG A 79 -25.48 10.99 -6.19
CA ARG A 79 -26.04 12.20 -5.56
C ARG A 79 -26.65 13.17 -6.57
N ASN A 80 -25.92 13.46 -7.65
CA ASN A 80 -26.29 14.47 -8.65
C ASN A 80 -26.07 13.93 -10.07
N THR A 81 -27.02 14.20 -10.97
CA THR A 81 -26.91 13.91 -12.41
C THR A 81 -26.34 15.08 -13.22
N LEU A 82 -26.24 16.26 -12.62
CA LEU A 82 -25.72 17.48 -13.24
C LEU A 82 -24.21 17.40 -13.52
N PRO A 83 -23.74 17.77 -14.74
CA PRO A 83 -22.32 17.81 -15.07
C PRO A 83 -21.59 18.86 -14.24
N LEU A 84 -20.35 18.56 -13.81
CA LEU A 84 -19.43 19.44 -13.07
C LEU A 84 -19.82 19.79 -11.61
N ALA A 85 -20.88 19.19 -11.06
CA ALA A 85 -21.14 19.14 -9.61
C ALA A 85 -20.54 17.86 -9.01
N THR A 86 -20.23 17.84 -7.70
CA THR A 86 -19.72 16.63 -7.04
C THR A 86 -20.70 15.47 -7.22
N LYS A 87 -20.25 14.38 -7.85
CA LYS A 87 -21.09 13.24 -8.23
C LYS A 87 -21.54 12.40 -7.03
N TYR A 88 -20.74 12.37 -5.95
CA TYR A 88 -20.99 11.53 -4.77
C TYR A 88 -20.90 12.32 -3.45
N HIS A 89 -21.52 11.78 -2.39
CA HIS A 89 -21.30 12.26 -1.02
C HIS A 89 -19.99 11.68 -0.48
N HIS A 90 -19.24 12.45 0.32
CA HIS A 90 -18.01 11.97 0.97
C HIS A 90 -18.28 11.16 2.25
N LYS A 91 -19.38 11.46 2.97
CA LYS A 91 -19.72 10.82 4.25
C LYS A 91 -19.81 9.27 4.20
N PRO A 92 -20.33 8.63 3.13
CA PRO A 92 -20.32 7.18 3.02
C PRO A 92 -18.90 6.60 3.03
N LEU A 93 -17.95 7.22 2.31
CA LEU A 93 -16.55 6.79 2.32
C LEU A 93 -15.93 6.91 3.71
N GLU A 94 -16.13 8.05 4.37
CA GLU A 94 -15.61 8.30 5.72
C GLU A 94 -16.11 7.23 6.70
N LYS A 95 -17.43 7.00 6.73
CA LYS A 95 -18.03 5.98 7.59
C LYS A 95 -17.58 4.56 7.26
N ALA A 96 -17.44 4.25 5.97
CA ALA A 96 -16.95 2.94 5.56
C ALA A 96 -15.51 2.74 6.06
N VAL A 97 -14.62 3.72 5.91
CA VAL A 97 -13.25 3.64 6.41
C VAL A 97 -13.19 3.59 7.93
N GLN A 98 -13.97 4.41 8.65
CA GLN A 98 -14.09 4.31 10.10
C GLN A 98 -14.53 2.90 10.56
N THR A 99 -15.48 2.29 9.83
CA THR A 99 -15.95 0.93 10.10
C THR A 99 -14.87 -0.12 9.83
N ILE A 100 -14.11 0.03 8.75
CA ILE A 100 -12.98 -0.86 8.43
C ILE A 100 -11.92 -0.74 9.53
N VAL A 101 -11.59 0.48 9.96
CA VAL A 101 -10.62 0.72 11.02
C VAL A 101 -11.12 0.11 12.34
N SER A 102 -12.38 0.31 12.73
CA SER A 102 -12.92 -0.25 13.96
C SER A 102 -12.93 -1.79 13.99
N GLN A 103 -13.14 -2.42 12.85
CA GLN A 103 -13.14 -3.89 12.73
C GLN A 103 -11.74 -4.48 12.67
N TYR A 104 -10.78 -3.82 12.01
CA TYR A 104 -9.48 -4.40 11.67
C TYR A 104 -8.30 -3.75 12.40
N CYS A 105 -8.57 -2.79 13.30
CA CYS A 105 -7.54 -2.21 14.15
C CYS A 105 -6.83 -3.31 14.95
N LYS A 106 -5.50 -3.35 14.82
CA LYS A 106 -4.63 -4.28 15.53
C LYS A 106 -3.99 -3.68 16.78
N HIS A 107 -4.17 -2.38 16.98
CA HIS A 107 -3.52 -1.62 18.04
C HIS A 107 -4.39 -1.50 19.30
N HIS A 108 -5.70 -1.35 19.13
CA HIS A 108 -6.66 -1.16 20.21
C HIS A 108 -7.57 -2.38 20.38
N ARG A 109 -7.85 -2.80 21.62
CA ARG A 109 -8.81 -3.89 21.91
C ARG A 109 -10.25 -3.55 21.50
N SER A 110 -10.60 -2.27 21.59
CA SER A 110 -11.85 -1.70 21.10
C SER A 110 -11.52 -0.40 20.39
N CYS A 111 -11.79 -0.34 19.10
CA CYS A 111 -11.48 0.79 18.24
C CYS A 111 -12.78 1.48 17.80
N ASP A 112 -12.79 2.82 17.81
CA ASP A 112 -13.93 3.65 17.40
C ASP A 112 -13.83 4.10 15.92
N GLY A 113 -12.77 3.72 15.22
CA GLY A 113 -12.50 4.13 13.84
C GLY A 113 -11.74 5.44 13.71
N GLU A 114 -11.36 6.06 14.83
CA GLU A 114 -10.62 7.33 14.90
C GLU A 114 -9.12 7.09 15.17
N ASP A 115 -8.54 6.06 14.57
CA ASP A 115 -7.11 5.79 14.70
C ASP A 115 -6.27 6.78 13.90
N TRP A 116 -5.11 7.13 14.45
CA TRP A 116 -4.12 7.93 13.74
C TRP A 116 -3.43 7.12 12.65
N HIS A 117 -3.17 7.76 11.51
CA HIS A 117 -2.42 7.15 10.42
C HIS A 117 -0.95 6.94 10.81
N PRO A 118 -0.21 7.94 11.32
CA PRO A 118 1.12 7.72 11.91
C PRO A 118 1.08 6.64 13.00
N TRP A 119 2.12 5.79 13.04
CA TRP A 119 2.29 4.80 14.11
C TRP A 119 2.59 5.46 15.45
N ASP A 120 3.55 6.39 15.44
CA ASP A 120 3.93 7.18 16.60
C ASP A 120 3.33 8.58 16.46
N VAL A 121 2.35 8.86 17.30
CA VAL A 121 1.88 10.23 17.51
C VAL A 121 2.52 10.68 18.80
N TYR A 122 3.49 11.59 18.74
CA TYR A 122 4.00 12.25 19.94
C TYR A 122 2.79 12.85 20.70
N GLU A 123 2.39 12.20 21.79
CA GLU A 123 1.54 12.83 22.77
C GLU A 123 2.46 13.72 23.59
N ASP A 124 2.24 15.02 23.47
CA ASP A 124 2.84 16.03 24.34
C ASP A 124 2.21 15.89 25.74
N LYS A 125 2.54 14.79 26.42
CA LYS A 125 2.13 14.51 27.79
C LYS A 125 3.33 14.78 28.70
N SER A 126 3.27 15.96 29.30
CA SER A 126 3.98 16.29 30.52
C SER A 126 3.89 15.14 31.53
N GLY A 127 5.04 14.54 31.84
CA GLY A 127 5.27 13.73 33.02
C GLY A 127 4.62 12.34 33.03
N THR A 128 5.34 11.33 32.54
CA THR A 128 5.88 10.18 33.31
C THR A 128 6.20 9.06 32.32
N SER A 129 7.43 8.58 32.39
CA SER A 129 8.15 7.72 31.45
C SER A 129 7.54 6.34 31.14
N SER A 130 7.49 5.99 29.86
CA SER A 130 7.95 4.68 29.36
C SER A 130 8.73 4.90 28.07
N SER A 131 10.02 5.16 28.25
CA SER A 131 11.05 5.30 27.23
C SER A 131 11.22 4.01 26.43
N ALA A 132 10.61 3.94 25.25
CA ALA A 132 11.17 3.18 24.14
C ALA A 132 12.03 4.16 23.34
N SER A 133 13.31 4.24 23.70
CA SER A 133 14.32 4.99 22.98
C SER A 133 14.50 4.39 21.58
N SER A 134 13.75 4.89 20.62
CA SER A 134 14.15 4.82 19.21
C SER A 134 15.27 5.84 19.03
N LEU A 135 16.46 5.39 18.66
CA LEU A 135 17.49 6.32 18.18
C LEU A 135 16.88 7.16 17.04
N PRO A 136 17.14 8.48 16.98
CA PRO A 136 16.69 9.30 15.87
C PRO A 136 17.30 8.74 14.57
N GLY A 137 16.45 8.27 13.65
CA GLY A 137 16.87 7.76 12.34
C GLY A 137 16.64 6.28 12.07
N GLN A 138 16.13 5.48 13.01
CA GLN A 138 15.76 4.08 12.71
C GLN A 138 14.26 3.87 12.89
N THR A 139 13.50 4.04 11.80
CA THR A 139 12.09 3.66 11.75
C THR A 139 11.96 2.19 12.14
N ASP A 140 11.17 1.90 13.16
CA ASP A 140 10.79 0.54 13.53
C ASP A 140 10.26 -0.16 12.26
N ARG A 141 10.86 -1.32 11.92
CA ARG A 141 10.73 -2.01 10.61
C ARG A 141 9.38 -2.71 10.41
N ILE A 142 8.29 -2.03 10.74
CA ILE A 142 6.95 -2.41 10.31
C ILE A 142 6.70 -1.90 8.89
N CYS A 143 5.90 -2.64 8.10
CA CYS A 143 5.45 -2.17 6.80
C CYS A 143 4.77 -0.80 6.92
N GLN A 144 5.31 0.19 6.20
CA GLN A 144 4.83 1.57 6.22
C GLN A 144 3.81 1.81 5.10
N SER A 145 2.78 2.62 5.38
CA SER A 145 1.80 3.06 4.38
C SER A 145 2.05 4.52 4.05
N ILE A 146 2.06 4.85 2.76
CA ILE A 146 2.27 6.20 2.27
C ILE A 146 1.21 6.52 1.21
N CYS A 147 0.38 7.51 1.51
CA CYS A 147 -0.68 7.95 0.62
C CYS A 147 -0.30 9.27 -0.05
N LEU A 148 -0.20 9.27 -1.37
CA LEU A 148 0.07 10.48 -2.15
C LEU A 148 -1.23 11.28 -2.35
N THR A 149 -1.20 12.56 -2.03
CA THR A 149 -2.29 13.52 -2.19
C THR A 149 -1.76 14.80 -2.83
N ALA A 150 -2.68 15.67 -3.26
CA ALA A 150 -2.33 17.01 -3.69
C ALA A 150 -2.85 18.03 -2.67
N THR A 151 -2.00 18.89 -2.13
CA THR A 151 -2.41 20.01 -1.27
C THR A 151 -2.69 21.25 -2.10
N HIS A 152 -3.60 22.10 -1.66
CA HIS A 152 -3.93 23.36 -2.31
C HIS A 152 -3.57 24.54 -1.41
N SER A 153 -2.39 25.11 -1.61
CA SER A 153 -1.92 26.34 -0.95
C SER A 153 -1.94 27.51 -1.95
N GLY A 154 -2.98 28.33 -1.90
CA GLY A 154 -3.11 29.49 -2.79
C GLY A 154 -3.54 29.09 -4.22
N MET A 155 -2.64 29.23 -5.19
CA MET A 155 -2.92 29.03 -6.63
C MET A 155 -2.27 27.76 -7.22
N ILE A 156 -1.47 27.02 -6.45
CA ILE A 156 -0.68 25.88 -6.93
C ILE A 156 -1.05 24.66 -6.09
N ASP A 157 -1.38 23.55 -6.76
CA ASP A 157 -1.49 22.25 -6.10
C ASP A 157 -0.08 21.68 -5.84
N GLU A 158 0.28 21.13 -4.70
CA GLU A 158 1.60 20.49 -4.48
C GLU A 158 1.44 19.01 -4.17
N ALA A 159 2.38 18.17 -4.60
CA ALA A 159 2.36 16.75 -4.22
C ALA A 159 2.76 16.62 -2.75
N HIS A 160 2.01 15.81 -2.00
CA HIS A 160 2.17 15.66 -0.56
C HIS A 160 2.03 14.19 -0.18
N LEU A 161 2.91 13.70 0.67
CA LEU A 161 2.98 12.32 1.14
C LEU A 161 2.46 12.22 2.57
N LEU A 162 1.33 11.55 2.74
CA LEU A 162 0.76 11.25 4.04
C LEU A 162 1.35 9.93 4.53
N ARG A 163 2.33 10.00 5.44
CA ARG A 163 3.15 8.88 5.90
C ARG A 163 2.65 8.28 7.20
N THR A 164 2.98 7.01 7.43
CA THR A 164 2.83 6.36 8.74
C THR A 164 4.03 6.57 9.68
N TYR A 165 5.10 7.20 9.19
CA TYR A 165 6.33 7.45 9.94
C TYR A 165 6.82 8.88 9.70
N ASP A 166 7.62 9.36 10.65
CA ASP A 166 8.23 10.68 10.60
C ASP A 166 9.45 10.68 9.66
N HIS A 167 9.53 11.66 8.77
CA HIS A 167 10.59 11.74 7.77
C HIS A 167 11.11 13.17 7.61
N HIS A 168 12.40 13.35 7.80
CA HIS A 168 13.11 14.59 7.58
C HIS A 168 14.27 14.37 6.61
N TYR A 169 14.46 15.30 5.68
CA TYR A 169 15.51 15.22 4.67
C TYR A 169 16.85 15.62 5.31
N ASP A 170 17.73 14.65 5.56
CA ASP A 170 19.09 14.92 6.03
C ASP A 170 19.98 15.34 4.85
N PRO A 171 20.55 16.56 4.82
CA PRO A 171 21.40 17.02 3.73
C PRO A 171 22.70 16.21 3.57
N ASN A 172 23.10 15.42 4.58
CA ASN A 172 24.29 14.55 4.51
C ASN A 172 23.98 13.18 3.91
N ILE A 173 22.71 12.77 3.87
CA ILE A 173 22.27 11.47 3.35
C ILE A 173 21.52 11.64 2.02
N SER A 174 20.61 12.61 1.96
CA SER A 174 19.71 12.84 0.85
C SER A 174 20.45 13.35 -0.39
N PRO A 175 20.42 12.61 -1.51
CA PRO A 175 21.03 13.07 -2.75
C PRO A 175 20.34 14.31 -3.33
N VAL A 176 21.10 15.19 -4.00
CA VAL A 176 20.61 16.46 -4.57
C VAL A 176 19.50 16.29 -5.62
N TRP A 177 19.42 15.11 -6.25
CA TRP A 177 18.40 14.82 -7.27
C TRP A 177 17.05 14.37 -6.69
N VAL A 178 16.99 14.05 -5.40
CA VAL A 178 15.74 13.68 -4.72
C VAL A 178 14.75 14.83 -4.85
N THR A 179 13.49 14.48 -5.11
CA THR A 179 12.37 15.41 -5.02
C THR A 179 11.89 15.47 -3.57
N PRO A 180 12.09 16.60 -2.86
CA PRO A 180 11.54 16.75 -1.53
C PRO A 180 10.02 16.94 -1.61
N TYR A 181 9.30 16.23 -0.75
CA TYR A 181 7.88 16.44 -0.48
C TYR A 181 7.74 17.14 0.90
N ASN A 182 6.59 17.01 1.57
CA ASN A 182 6.44 17.50 2.95
C ASN A 182 7.37 16.76 3.92
N GLU A 183 7.83 17.46 4.95
CA GLU A 183 8.52 16.87 6.10
C GLU A 183 7.54 16.39 7.17
N GLY A 184 8.00 15.41 7.94
CA GLY A 184 7.34 14.80 9.07
C GLY A 184 6.15 13.90 8.70
N ALA A 185 5.47 13.44 9.74
CA ALA A 185 4.21 12.71 9.64
C ALA A 185 3.00 13.60 9.99
N ASP A 186 2.10 13.83 9.04
CA ASP A 186 0.86 14.58 9.31
C ASP A 186 -0.02 13.83 10.30
N LYS A 187 -0.40 14.51 11.39
CA LYS A 187 -1.33 14.00 12.40
C LYS A 187 -2.77 13.99 11.87
N LEU A 188 -3.03 13.04 10.98
CA LEU A 188 -4.34 12.78 10.38
C LEU A 188 -4.84 11.40 10.78
N LYS A 189 -6.16 11.28 10.93
CA LYS A 189 -6.85 10.01 11.12
C LYS A 189 -6.79 9.18 9.85
N ILE A 190 -6.84 7.86 9.98
CA ILE A 190 -6.79 6.95 8.83
C ILE A 190 -7.88 7.30 7.80
N TRP A 191 -9.11 7.55 8.25
CA TRP A 191 -10.22 7.93 7.36
C TRP A 191 -9.98 9.28 6.66
N GLN A 192 -9.29 10.22 7.32
CA GLN A 192 -8.91 11.51 6.72
C GLN A 192 -7.86 11.30 5.63
N VAL A 193 -6.85 10.47 5.88
CA VAL A 193 -5.81 10.14 4.90
C VAL A 193 -6.40 9.48 3.66
N THR A 194 -7.25 8.45 3.84
CA THR A 194 -7.90 7.78 2.71
C THR A 194 -8.79 8.74 1.92
N ARG A 195 -9.49 9.65 2.61
CA ARG A 195 -10.31 10.67 1.94
C ARG A 195 -9.45 11.68 1.18
N ALA A 196 -8.33 12.14 1.76
CA ALA A 196 -7.42 13.10 1.14
C ALA A 196 -6.88 12.58 -0.19
N THR A 197 -6.36 11.35 -0.20
CA THR A 197 -5.76 10.76 -1.41
C THR A 197 -6.80 10.42 -2.49
N SER A 198 -8.05 10.11 -2.11
CA SER A 198 -9.12 9.73 -3.05
C SER A 198 -10.14 10.83 -3.37
N ALA A 199 -9.89 12.09 -2.95
CA ALA A 199 -10.80 13.21 -3.16
C ALA A 199 -10.77 13.72 -4.62
N ALA A 200 -11.16 12.86 -5.57
CA ALA A 200 -11.06 13.15 -6.99
C ALA A 200 -11.92 14.38 -7.35
N PRO A 201 -11.38 15.35 -8.10
CA PRO A 201 -12.13 16.53 -8.53
C PRO A 201 -13.43 16.12 -9.22
N PHE A 202 -14.53 16.81 -8.88
CA PHE A 202 -15.88 16.54 -9.41
C PHE A 202 -16.52 15.19 -8.97
N PHE A 203 -15.78 14.28 -8.34
CA PHE A 203 -16.34 13.10 -7.68
C PHE A 203 -16.65 13.40 -6.21
N PHE A 204 -15.70 14.00 -5.48
CA PHE A 204 -15.81 14.29 -4.06
C PHE A 204 -15.47 15.74 -3.72
N LYS A 205 -15.92 16.22 -2.55
CA LYS A 205 -15.52 17.52 -2.00
C LYS A 205 -14.14 17.39 -1.34
N MET A 206 -13.26 18.36 -1.59
CA MET A 206 -11.95 18.51 -0.94
C MET A 206 -12.05 18.31 0.58
N LEU A 207 -11.04 17.67 1.16
CA LEU A 207 -10.90 17.58 2.61
C LEU A 207 -10.15 18.82 3.09
N GLU A 208 -10.73 19.56 4.02
CA GLU A 208 -10.04 20.62 4.74
C GLU A 208 -9.64 20.05 6.10
N ALA A 209 -8.35 19.95 6.38
CA ALA A 209 -7.85 19.59 7.70
C ALA A 209 -7.28 20.83 8.38
N ASP A 210 -7.55 20.95 9.67
CA ASP A 210 -7.03 21.99 10.53
C ASP A 210 -5.91 21.40 11.38
N PHE A 211 -4.71 21.98 11.29
CA PHE A 211 -3.53 21.54 12.04
C PHE A 211 -3.21 22.50 13.21
N GLY A 212 -4.19 23.28 13.68
CA GLY A 212 -4.06 24.16 14.85
C GLY A 212 -3.25 25.42 14.58
N ASP A 213 -1.97 25.27 14.23
CA ASP A 213 -1.00 26.36 14.07
C ASP A 213 -0.68 26.70 12.60
N LYS A 214 -1.06 25.84 11.65
CA LYS A 214 -0.97 26.09 10.21
C LYS A 214 -2.38 26.37 9.67
N ASN A 215 -2.49 27.35 8.76
CA ASN A 215 -3.71 27.63 7.99
C ASN A 215 -4.36 26.32 7.50
N LYS A 216 -5.71 26.29 7.42
CA LYS A 216 -6.46 25.14 6.89
C LYS A 216 -5.86 24.64 5.58
N ILE A 217 -5.41 23.38 5.56
CA ILE A 217 -4.85 22.75 4.36
C ILE A 217 -5.97 22.01 3.63
N GLY A 218 -6.18 22.36 2.36
CA GLY A 218 -7.09 21.65 1.48
C GLY A 218 -6.37 20.51 0.76
N PHE A 219 -6.87 19.29 0.93
CA PHE A 219 -6.39 18.09 0.24
C PHE A 219 -7.31 17.69 -0.91
N LYS A 220 -6.69 17.27 -2.00
CA LYS A 220 -7.29 16.76 -3.24
C LYS A 220 -6.63 15.44 -3.62
N ASP A 221 -7.27 14.71 -4.54
CA ASP A 221 -6.73 13.44 -5.03
C ASP A 221 -5.33 13.58 -5.62
N GLY A 222 -4.44 12.65 -5.21
CA GLY A 222 -3.04 12.68 -5.59
C GLY A 222 -2.80 12.43 -7.08
N GLY A 223 -3.75 11.83 -7.80
CA GLY A 223 -3.62 11.60 -9.25
C GLY A 223 -3.73 12.87 -10.10
N ILE A 224 -4.08 14.01 -9.50
CA ILE A 224 -3.89 15.34 -10.09
C ILE A 224 -2.39 15.67 -10.25
N ARG A 225 -1.53 15.01 -9.49
CA ARG A 225 -0.08 15.23 -9.49
C ARG A 225 0.65 13.97 -9.96
N GLU A 226 0.51 12.88 -9.23
CA GLU A 226 1.23 11.64 -9.48
C GLU A 226 0.31 10.43 -9.31
N ASN A 227 -0.31 9.99 -10.42
CA ASN A 227 -1.15 8.79 -10.42
C ASN A 227 -0.34 7.48 -10.31
N ASN A 228 0.96 7.52 -10.55
CA ASN A 228 1.89 6.40 -10.35
C ASN A 228 3.00 6.83 -9.37
N PRO A 229 2.87 6.52 -8.06
CA PRO A 229 3.79 7.00 -7.02
C PRO A 229 5.13 6.25 -7.00
N SER A 230 5.50 5.53 -8.07
CA SER A 230 6.75 4.76 -8.11
C SER A 230 8.00 5.64 -8.06
N TYR A 231 7.94 6.85 -8.61
CA TYR A 231 9.04 7.81 -8.48
C TYR A 231 9.10 8.41 -7.08
N ALA A 232 7.95 8.81 -6.50
CA ALA A 232 7.89 9.24 -5.09
C ALA A 232 8.51 8.20 -4.16
N ALA A 233 8.16 6.92 -4.34
CA ALA A 233 8.73 5.82 -3.57
C ALA A 233 10.24 5.67 -3.75
N TYR A 234 10.76 5.83 -4.97
CA TYR A 234 12.20 5.77 -5.24
C TYR A 234 12.96 6.97 -4.68
N SER A 235 12.41 8.16 -4.83
CA SER A 235 12.93 9.41 -4.29
C SER A 235 13.01 9.36 -2.76
N GLU A 236 11.96 8.85 -2.11
CA GLU A 236 11.90 8.67 -0.66
C GLU A 236 12.84 7.56 -0.15
N HIS A 237 13.00 6.47 -0.89
CA HIS A 237 14.03 5.48 -0.58
C HIS A 237 15.43 6.09 -0.61
N ALA A 238 15.74 6.87 -1.65
CA ALA A 238 17.04 7.52 -1.78
C ALA A 238 17.30 8.59 -0.72
N SER A 239 16.26 9.31 -0.27
CA SER A 239 16.43 10.28 0.83
C SER A 239 16.76 9.62 2.17
N LEU A 240 16.26 8.40 2.39
CA LEU A 240 16.51 7.63 3.61
C LEU A 240 17.83 6.85 3.58
N HIS A 241 18.32 6.47 2.40
CA HIS A 241 19.42 5.52 2.26
C HIS A 241 20.63 6.02 1.46
N GLY A 242 20.57 7.20 0.85
CA GLY A 242 21.61 7.70 -0.05
C GLY A 242 21.53 7.11 -1.46
N ASP A 243 22.42 7.57 -2.36
CA ASP A 243 22.41 7.20 -3.78
C ASP A 243 23.06 5.84 -4.08
N ASP A 244 23.97 5.40 -3.24
CA ASP A 244 24.69 4.12 -3.38
C ASP A 244 23.80 2.88 -3.12
N HIS A 245 22.60 3.07 -2.58
CA HIS A 245 21.71 1.97 -2.18
C HIS A 245 20.50 1.84 -3.10
N GLU A 246 20.56 0.90 -4.05
CA GLU A 246 19.38 0.52 -4.84
C GLU A 246 18.33 -0.20 -3.96
N PRO A 247 17.02 -0.01 -4.21
CA PRO A 247 16.00 -0.84 -3.60
C PRO A 247 16.22 -2.31 -3.96
N ALA A 248 15.94 -3.23 -3.03
CA ALA A 248 15.96 -4.67 -3.35
C ALA A 248 14.91 -5.04 -4.41
N LEU A 249 13.73 -4.41 -4.30
CA LEU A 249 12.60 -4.58 -5.19
C LEU A 249 11.65 -3.38 -5.06
N LEU A 250 11.15 -2.87 -6.19
CA LEU A 250 10.03 -1.95 -6.30
C LEU A 250 9.02 -2.55 -7.28
N LEU A 251 7.90 -3.04 -6.75
CA LEU A 251 6.76 -3.50 -7.54
C LEU A 251 5.76 -2.37 -7.73
N SER A 252 5.52 -1.99 -8.97
CA SER A 252 4.51 -1.01 -9.36
C SER A 252 3.32 -1.75 -9.98
N VAL A 253 2.11 -1.55 -9.43
CA VAL A 253 0.87 -2.14 -9.94
C VAL A 253 -0.02 -1.04 -10.51
N GLY A 254 -0.55 -1.24 -11.71
CA GLY A 254 -1.45 -0.31 -12.38
C GLY A 254 -2.87 -0.84 -12.48
N THR A 255 -3.82 0.06 -12.74
CA THR A 255 -5.26 -0.23 -12.82
C THR A 255 -5.77 -0.37 -14.25
N GLY A 256 -4.88 -0.63 -15.21
CA GLY A 256 -5.20 -0.66 -16.64
C GLY A 256 -4.66 0.55 -17.40
N ARG A 257 -4.49 0.39 -18.72
CA ARG A 257 -4.09 1.45 -19.64
C ARG A 257 -5.33 2.06 -20.32
N PRO A 258 -5.48 3.39 -20.32
CA PRO A 258 -6.56 4.06 -21.05
C PRO A 258 -6.31 3.99 -22.57
N ASN A 259 -7.39 4.10 -23.35
CA ASN A 259 -7.27 4.16 -24.80
C ASN A 259 -6.59 5.49 -25.20
N THR A 260 -5.41 5.40 -25.82
CA THR A 260 -4.68 6.58 -26.32
C THR A 260 -4.94 6.86 -27.80
N LYS A 261 -5.64 5.96 -28.51
CA LYS A 261 -5.95 6.09 -29.95
C LYS A 261 -7.26 6.83 -30.21
N ASN A 262 -8.17 6.77 -29.26
CA ASN A 262 -9.31 7.67 -29.18
C ASN A 262 -9.01 8.61 -28.04
N ASP A 263 -8.80 9.90 -28.32
CA ASP A 263 -8.80 10.91 -27.25
C ASP A 263 -10.04 10.65 -26.39
N GLY A 264 -9.84 10.19 -25.14
CA GLY A 264 -10.89 9.86 -24.16
C GLY A 264 -11.78 11.05 -23.75
N PHE A 265 -11.78 12.09 -24.57
CA PHE A 265 -12.61 13.28 -24.54
C PHE A 265 -14.04 13.04 -24.98
N ALA A 266 -14.31 12.03 -25.82
CA ALA A 266 -15.64 11.86 -26.40
C ALA A 266 -16.71 11.36 -25.39
N SER A 267 -16.31 10.59 -24.37
CA SER A 267 -17.25 10.01 -23.39
C SER A 267 -17.64 10.96 -22.24
N VAL A 268 -16.88 12.03 -22.03
CA VAL A 268 -17.13 13.03 -20.97
C VAL A 268 -17.80 14.29 -21.53
N TRP A 269 -17.84 14.45 -22.86
CA TRP A 269 -18.51 15.58 -23.50
C TRP A 269 -20.01 15.32 -23.65
N PRO A 270 -20.90 16.22 -23.18
CA PRO A 270 -22.29 16.15 -23.63
C PRO A 270 -22.28 16.37 -25.14
N GLY A 271 -23.02 15.54 -25.89
CA GLY A 271 -23.20 15.69 -27.33
C GLY A 271 -23.65 17.10 -27.75
N PRO A 272 -23.80 17.35 -29.06
CA PRO A 272 -23.69 18.68 -29.67
C PRO A 272 -24.83 19.62 -29.23
N PHE A 273 -24.66 20.28 -28.09
CA PHE A 273 -25.43 21.48 -27.76
C PHE A 273 -24.86 22.63 -28.58
N ASN A 274 -25.27 22.64 -29.84
CA ASN A 274 -25.20 23.82 -30.68
C ASN A 274 -25.96 24.95 -29.96
N LYS A 275 -25.25 26.03 -29.67
CA LYS A 275 -25.75 27.34 -29.21
C LYS A 275 -26.28 27.40 -27.77
N VAL A 276 -25.37 27.66 -26.82
CA VAL A 276 -25.70 28.56 -25.70
C VAL A 276 -24.52 29.51 -25.45
N SER A 277 -24.76 30.80 -25.67
CA SER A 277 -23.84 31.92 -25.45
C SER A 277 -23.65 32.25 -23.96
N LEU A 278 -23.43 31.26 -23.08
CA LEU A 278 -23.35 31.47 -21.63
C LEU A 278 -22.14 30.79 -20.95
N LEU A 279 -21.25 31.68 -20.49
CA LEU A 279 -20.33 31.68 -19.33
C LEU A 279 -18.85 31.21 -19.46
N PRO A 280 -17.87 32.12 -19.18
CA PRO A 280 -16.43 31.80 -19.08
C PRO A 280 -16.04 30.89 -17.89
N LYS A 281 -16.91 30.77 -16.86
CA LYS A 281 -16.66 29.85 -15.72
C LYS A 281 -16.76 28.36 -16.09
N TRP A 282 -17.45 28.05 -17.19
CA TRP A 282 -17.60 26.67 -17.66
C TRP A 282 -16.36 26.19 -18.40
N SER A 283 -15.72 27.05 -19.21
CA SER A 283 -14.49 26.71 -19.92
C SER A 283 -13.33 26.44 -18.97
N GLU A 284 -13.19 27.20 -17.87
CA GLU A 284 -12.15 26.97 -16.86
C GLU A 284 -12.30 25.60 -16.18
N LYS A 285 -13.50 25.24 -15.73
CA LYS A 285 -13.73 23.93 -15.08
C LYS A 285 -13.52 22.76 -16.04
N ILE A 286 -13.87 22.94 -17.30
CA ILE A 286 -13.65 21.95 -18.36
C ILE A 286 -12.16 21.81 -18.69
N ALA A 287 -11.41 22.91 -18.75
CA ALA A 287 -9.98 22.89 -18.97
C ALA A 287 -9.23 22.25 -17.79
N VAL A 288 -9.66 22.53 -16.56
CA VAL A 288 -9.15 21.88 -15.35
C VAL A 288 -9.46 20.38 -15.38
N LEU A 289 -10.70 19.98 -15.71
CA LEU A 289 -11.07 18.56 -15.86
C LEU A 289 -10.21 17.88 -16.93
N LYS A 290 -9.99 18.54 -18.08
CA LYS A 290 -9.13 18.07 -19.18
C LYS A 290 -7.70 17.83 -18.71
N ASN A 291 -7.09 18.82 -18.06
CA ASN A 291 -5.72 18.72 -17.56
C ASN A 291 -5.58 17.66 -16.45
N VAL A 292 -6.59 17.54 -15.59
CA VAL A 292 -6.64 16.52 -14.54
C VAL A 292 -6.79 15.12 -15.14
N LEU A 293 -7.66 14.93 -16.13
CA LEU A 293 -7.85 13.64 -16.81
C LEU A 293 -6.58 13.20 -17.54
N ILE A 294 -5.88 14.14 -18.20
CA ILE A 294 -4.58 13.88 -18.84
C ILE A 294 -3.53 13.45 -17.81
N LYS A 295 -3.49 14.09 -16.64
CA LYS A 295 -2.55 13.70 -15.57
C LYS A 295 -2.89 12.34 -14.95
N TYR A 296 -4.18 12.00 -14.84
CA TYR A 296 -4.59 10.64 -14.46
C TYR A 296 -4.11 9.58 -15.47
N THR A 297 -3.88 9.93 -16.74
CA THR A 297 -3.35 8.99 -17.74
C THR A 297 -1.81 9.00 -17.86
N GLU A 298 -1.08 9.86 -17.13
CA GLU A 298 0.40 10.01 -17.17
C GLU A 298 1.18 8.84 -16.52
N GLY A 299 0.50 7.82 -16.01
CA GLY A 299 1.12 6.69 -15.31
C GLY A 299 2.18 5.93 -16.14
N GLU A 300 2.05 5.93 -17.47
CA GLU A 300 2.98 5.27 -18.40
C GLU A 300 4.28 6.06 -18.61
N ASP A 301 4.25 7.38 -18.56
CA ASP A 301 5.48 8.18 -18.68
C ASP A 301 6.34 8.04 -17.42
N ARG A 302 5.71 7.98 -16.24
CA ARG A 302 6.39 7.61 -14.99
C ARG A 302 7.00 6.22 -15.07
N HIS A 303 6.29 5.26 -15.66
CA HIS A 303 6.83 3.92 -15.87
C HIS A 303 8.07 3.91 -16.80
N LYS A 304 8.05 4.64 -17.92
CA LYS A 304 9.22 4.77 -18.82
C LYS A 304 10.42 5.38 -18.11
N MET A 305 10.19 6.41 -17.30
CA MET A 305 11.23 7.04 -16.49
C MET A 305 11.83 6.04 -15.49
N MET A 306 11.00 5.35 -14.71
CA MET A 306 11.47 4.35 -13.74
C MET A 306 12.19 3.18 -14.39
N ARG A 307 11.72 2.71 -15.54
CA ARG A 307 12.42 1.69 -16.33
C ARG A 307 13.81 2.15 -16.76
N THR A 308 13.96 3.43 -17.10
CA THR A 308 15.26 4.01 -17.46
C THR A 308 16.19 4.07 -16.25
N ILE A 309 15.69 4.57 -15.11
CA ILE A 309 16.43 4.65 -13.84
C ILE A 309 16.92 3.27 -13.40
N ALA A 310 16.03 2.27 -13.40
CA ALA A 310 16.38 0.91 -12.99
C ALA A 310 17.25 0.14 -13.99
N ARG A 311 17.47 0.70 -15.20
CA ARG A 311 18.13 0.05 -16.35
C ARG A 311 17.38 -1.21 -16.80
N GLY A 312 16.07 -1.15 -16.79
CA GLY A 312 15.18 -2.21 -17.24
C GLY A 312 14.50 -2.99 -16.12
N GLU A 313 13.43 -3.67 -16.48
CA GLU A 313 12.55 -4.38 -15.53
C GLU A 313 13.13 -5.70 -15.05
N HIS A 314 14.33 -6.11 -15.49
CA HIS A 314 14.98 -7.33 -15.01
C HIS A 314 15.65 -7.13 -13.64
N ARG A 315 15.91 -5.88 -13.25
CA ARG A 315 16.57 -5.51 -11.99
C ARG A 315 15.56 -5.32 -10.86
N TRP A 316 15.64 -4.22 -10.12
CA TRP A 316 14.85 -3.97 -8.92
C TRP A 316 13.46 -3.40 -9.21
N TYR A 317 13.23 -2.74 -10.34
CA TYR A 317 11.92 -2.22 -10.72
C TYR A 317 11.11 -3.24 -11.53
N LYS A 318 9.83 -3.45 -11.16
CA LYS A 318 8.90 -4.35 -11.86
C LYS A 318 7.56 -3.63 -12.02
N ARG A 319 6.94 -3.67 -13.21
CA ARG A 319 5.60 -3.11 -13.45
C ARG A 319 4.63 -4.19 -13.89
N LEU A 320 3.47 -4.23 -13.25
CA LEU A 320 2.31 -4.99 -13.72
C LEU A 320 1.19 -4.02 -14.03
N ASN A 321 0.76 -3.95 -15.29
CA ASN A 321 -0.35 -3.10 -15.70
C ASN A 321 -1.10 -3.74 -16.86
N VAL A 322 -2.39 -4.00 -16.66
CA VAL A 322 -3.26 -4.55 -17.69
C VAL A 322 -3.23 -3.64 -18.91
N ASP A 323 -2.98 -4.20 -20.08
CA ASP A 323 -2.68 -3.44 -21.29
C ASP A 323 -3.79 -3.46 -22.34
N GLU A 324 -4.74 -4.38 -22.24
CA GLU A 324 -5.90 -4.51 -23.14
C GLU A 324 -7.15 -4.89 -22.34
N GLY A 325 -8.35 -4.52 -22.82
CA GLY A 325 -9.67 -4.93 -22.29
C GLY A 325 -10.32 -4.00 -21.25
N LEU A 326 -9.60 -3.04 -20.70
CA LEU A 326 -10.09 -2.05 -19.71
C LEU A 326 -10.03 -0.59 -20.22
N GLU A 327 -9.63 -0.37 -21.46
CA GLU A 327 -9.27 0.94 -22.00
C GLU A 327 -10.43 1.95 -22.01
N ASP A 328 -11.65 1.44 -22.20
CA ASP A 328 -12.89 2.22 -22.25
C ASP A 328 -13.72 2.09 -20.96
N MET A 329 -13.18 1.48 -19.89
CA MET A 329 -13.90 1.34 -18.62
C MET A 329 -13.85 2.65 -17.83
N PRO A 330 -15.00 3.30 -17.52
CA PRO A 330 -15.01 4.47 -16.65
C PRO A 330 -14.54 4.15 -15.22
N LEU A 331 -13.92 5.12 -14.56
CA LEU A 331 -13.42 4.99 -13.18
C LEU A 331 -14.49 4.61 -12.15
N ASP A 332 -15.75 4.96 -12.43
CA ASP A 332 -16.91 4.68 -11.57
C ASP A 332 -17.87 3.64 -12.17
N SER A 333 -17.37 2.79 -13.06
CA SER A 333 -18.15 1.67 -13.61
C SER A 333 -18.57 0.72 -12.49
N TRP A 334 -19.88 0.68 -12.21
CA TRP A 334 -20.47 -0.20 -11.21
C TRP A 334 -21.76 -0.85 -11.74
N GLU A 335 -21.62 -1.58 -12.85
CA GLU A 335 -22.74 -2.18 -13.58
C GLU A 335 -23.24 -3.46 -12.88
N LYS A 336 -24.54 -3.51 -12.59
CA LYS A 336 -25.19 -4.72 -12.06
C LYS A 336 -25.03 -5.88 -13.05
N GLY A 337 -24.76 -7.07 -12.54
CA GLY A 337 -24.72 -8.29 -13.34
C GLY A 337 -24.34 -9.52 -12.53
N MET A 338 -24.22 -10.65 -13.21
CA MET A 338 -23.74 -11.90 -12.61
C MET A 338 -22.28 -11.75 -12.22
N TRP A 339 -21.94 -12.22 -11.02
CA TRP A 339 -20.57 -12.33 -10.54
C TRP A 339 -20.45 -13.56 -9.65
N THR A 340 -19.31 -14.24 -9.76
CA THR A 340 -18.96 -15.41 -8.97
C THR A 340 -18.06 -14.97 -7.84
N ASN A 341 -18.50 -15.12 -6.60
CA ASN A 341 -17.64 -14.80 -5.47
C ASN A 341 -16.49 -15.83 -5.39
N PRO A 342 -15.21 -15.42 -5.48
CA PRO A 342 -14.10 -16.36 -5.49
C PRO A 342 -13.96 -17.13 -4.17
N ALA A 343 -14.37 -16.56 -3.03
CA ALA A 343 -14.28 -17.21 -1.73
C ALA A 343 -15.40 -18.23 -1.48
N THR A 344 -16.59 -18.03 -2.05
CA THR A 344 -17.75 -18.94 -1.81
C THR A 344 -18.13 -19.80 -3.01
N GLY A 345 -17.61 -19.50 -4.20
CA GLY A 345 -17.99 -20.12 -5.47
C GLY A 345 -19.42 -19.80 -5.93
N VAL A 346 -20.19 -19.02 -5.15
CA VAL A 346 -21.58 -18.72 -5.46
C VAL A 346 -21.65 -17.66 -6.55
N THR A 347 -22.34 -17.99 -7.64
CA THR A 347 -22.67 -17.04 -8.71
C THR A 347 -24.04 -16.45 -8.47
N LYS A 348 -24.11 -15.12 -8.36
CA LYS A 348 -25.37 -14.39 -8.21
C LYS A 348 -25.30 -13.03 -8.88
N GLU A 349 -26.47 -12.47 -9.15
CA GLU A 349 -26.58 -11.11 -9.66
C GLU A 349 -26.35 -10.12 -8.51
N VAL A 350 -25.37 -9.22 -8.65
CA VAL A 350 -25.02 -8.21 -7.64
C VAL A 350 -24.79 -6.84 -8.27
N PRO A 351 -24.97 -5.74 -7.53
CA PRO A 351 -24.46 -4.43 -7.94
C PRO A 351 -22.96 -4.51 -8.24
N GLY A 352 -22.52 -3.92 -9.36
CA GLY A 352 -21.13 -3.99 -9.81
C GLY A 352 -20.68 -5.33 -10.40
N GLY A 353 -21.52 -6.37 -10.37
CA GLY A 353 -21.11 -7.73 -10.76
C GLY A 353 -20.60 -7.86 -12.20
N LYS A 354 -21.17 -7.10 -13.15
CA LYS A 354 -20.69 -7.08 -14.53
C LYS A 354 -19.33 -6.38 -14.64
N SER A 355 -19.14 -5.27 -13.93
CA SER A 355 -17.87 -4.54 -13.89
C SER A 355 -16.76 -5.39 -13.25
N LEU A 356 -17.05 -6.03 -12.11
CA LEU A 356 -16.15 -6.96 -11.42
C LEU A 356 -15.74 -8.13 -12.31
N SER A 357 -16.72 -8.82 -12.91
CA SER A 357 -16.44 -9.95 -13.80
C SER A 357 -15.58 -9.55 -15.00
N ARG A 358 -15.78 -8.34 -15.55
CA ARG A 358 -14.92 -7.81 -16.62
C ARG A 358 -13.50 -7.56 -16.13
N MET A 359 -13.32 -6.91 -14.98
CA MET A 359 -12.00 -6.65 -14.39
C MET A 359 -11.24 -7.95 -14.13
N GLU A 360 -11.89 -8.94 -13.51
CA GLU A 360 -11.30 -10.25 -13.20
C GLU A 360 -10.93 -11.01 -14.48
N LYS A 361 -11.85 -11.10 -15.45
CA LYS A 361 -11.59 -11.79 -16.73
C LYS A 361 -10.39 -11.20 -17.45
N VAL A 362 -10.33 -9.88 -17.56
CA VAL A 362 -9.24 -9.21 -18.28
C VAL A 362 -7.92 -9.32 -17.52
N THR A 363 -7.95 -9.19 -16.18
CA THR A 363 -6.76 -9.36 -15.34
C THR A 363 -6.20 -10.79 -15.44
N ASN A 364 -7.06 -11.80 -15.40
CA ASN A 364 -6.66 -13.19 -15.57
C ASN A 364 -6.05 -13.44 -16.96
N ALA A 365 -6.68 -12.92 -18.01
CA ALA A 365 -6.12 -13.03 -19.37
C ALA A 365 -4.73 -12.36 -19.49
N TYR A 366 -4.52 -11.22 -18.83
CA TYR A 366 -3.21 -10.56 -18.76
C TYR A 366 -2.19 -11.41 -18.00
N LEU A 367 -2.55 -11.94 -16.82
CA LEU A 367 -1.67 -12.76 -15.99
C LEU A 367 -1.32 -14.11 -16.64
N ASP A 368 -2.26 -14.72 -17.36
CA ASP A 368 -2.07 -16.01 -18.05
C ASP A 368 -1.30 -15.87 -19.36
N ARG A 369 -1.00 -14.65 -19.80
CA ARG A 369 -0.26 -14.42 -21.04
C ARG A 369 1.16 -15.00 -20.93
N THR A 370 1.45 -15.98 -21.78
CA THR A 370 2.72 -16.73 -21.79
C THR A 370 3.84 -16.07 -22.60
N HIS A 371 3.52 -15.02 -23.37
CA HIS A 371 4.48 -14.33 -24.24
C HIS A 371 4.63 -12.86 -23.82
N ALA A 372 5.84 -12.34 -23.94
CA ALA A 372 6.13 -10.92 -23.79
C ALA A 372 5.84 -10.20 -25.11
N LYS A 373 5.29 -8.98 -25.04
CA LYS A 373 5.17 -8.12 -26.22
C LYS A 373 6.55 -7.60 -26.63
N LYS A 374 7.04 -8.03 -27.80
CA LYS A 374 8.40 -7.77 -28.29
C LYS A 374 8.57 -6.49 -29.12
N ALA A 375 7.48 -5.88 -29.62
CA ALA A 375 7.55 -4.75 -30.55
C ALA A 375 6.64 -3.57 -30.14
N PRO A 376 7.17 -2.33 -30.10
CA PRO A 376 8.59 -1.95 -30.06
C PRO A 376 9.14 -2.13 -28.63
N ILE A 377 10.02 -3.12 -28.38
CA ILE A 377 10.69 -3.43 -27.08
C ILE A 377 9.85 -3.05 -25.84
N SER A 378 8.58 -3.49 -25.83
CA SER A 378 7.62 -2.99 -24.86
C SER A 378 7.77 -3.67 -23.50
N GLU A 379 8.14 -4.95 -23.46
CA GLU A 379 8.12 -5.75 -22.22
C GLU A 379 9.38 -6.61 -22.08
N TYR A 380 9.87 -6.71 -20.84
CA TYR A 380 11.00 -7.59 -20.49
C TYR A 380 10.62 -9.08 -20.49
N ALA A 381 9.51 -9.43 -19.84
CA ALA A 381 9.06 -10.81 -19.66
C ALA A 381 7.53 -10.86 -19.60
N PRO A 382 6.91 -12.04 -19.81
CA PRO A 382 5.48 -12.21 -19.63
C PRO A 382 5.05 -11.86 -18.18
N PRO A 383 3.81 -11.38 -17.96
CA PRO A 383 3.35 -10.96 -16.63
C PRO A 383 3.52 -12.02 -15.55
N ARG A 384 3.20 -13.29 -15.84
CA ARG A 384 3.40 -14.40 -14.90
C ARG A 384 4.86 -14.58 -14.48
N VAL A 385 5.78 -14.49 -15.43
CA VAL A 385 7.22 -14.64 -15.15
C VAL A 385 7.71 -13.48 -14.28
N MET A 386 7.24 -12.26 -14.53
CA MET A 386 7.56 -11.12 -13.66
C MET A 386 7.02 -11.31 -12.25
N LEU A 387 5.79 -11.81 -12.11
CA LEU A 387 5.16 -12.07 -10.81
C LEU A 387 5.91 -13.17 -10.03
N GLN A 388 6.37 -14.22 -10.71
CA GLN A 388 7.20 -15.28 -10.12
C GLN A 388 8.55 -14.75 -9.63
N GLN A 389 9.23 -13.93 -10.44
CA GLN A 389 10.50 -13.30 -10.05
C GLN A 389 10.33 -12.38 -8.84
N VAL A 390 9.21 -11.65 -8.78
CA VAL A 390 8.85 -10.81 -7.63
C VAL A 390 8.64 -11.67 -6.39
N ALA A 391 7.82 -12.73 -6.50
CA ALA A 391 7.53 -13.62 -5.39
C ALA A 391 8.80 -14.26 -4.82
N GLU A 392 9.69 -14.76 -5.69
CA GLU A 392 10.95 -15.37 -5.24
C GLU A 392 11.83 -14.39 -4.47
N ARG A 393 11.97 -13.14 -4.93
CA ARG A 393 12.74 -12.13 -4.20
C ARG A 393 12.14 -11.83 -2.83
N LEU A 394 10.82 -11.62 -2.77
CA LEU A 394 10.11 -11.33 -1.53
C LEU A 394 10.25 -12.48 -0.51
N VAL A 395 10.05 -13.71 -0.97
CA VAL A 395 10.15 -14.90 -0.12
C VAL A 395 11.57 -15.09 0.41
N ARG A 396 12.58 -15.01 -0.47
CA ARG A 396 13.98 -15.16 -0.04
C ARG A 396 14.36 -14.08 0.99
N HIS A 397 13.96 -12.83 0.77
CA HIS A 397 14.20 -11.75 1.74
C HIS A 397 13.51 -11.98 3.08
N ARG A 398 12.25 -12.43 3.07
CA ARG A 398 11.51 -12.78 4.31
C ARG A 398 12.20 -13.91 5.06
N ARG A 399 12.55 -15.00 4.37
CA ARG A 399 13.21 -16.18 4.96
C ARG A 399 14.58 -15.84 5.54
N ILE A 400 15.35 -14.96 4.89
CA ILE A 400 16.61 -14.44 5.46
C ILE A 400 16.35 -13.68 6.76
N ARG A 401 15.35 -12.77 6.80
CA ARG A 401 15.01 -12.03 8.02
C ARG A 401 14.60 -12.95 9.17
N GLU A 402 13.89 -14.02 8.87
CA GLU A 402 13.49 -15.03 9.84
C GLU A 402 14.68 -15.86 10.33
N ALA A 403 15.59 -16.25 9.42
CA ALA A 403 16.79 -17.00 9.77
C ALA A 403 17.72 -16.20 10.70
N THR A 404 17.76 -14.88 10.54
CA THR A 404 18.54 -13.96 11.38
C THR A 404 17.71 -13.35 12.51
N LYS A 405 16.60 -13.98 12.93
CA LYS A 405 15.71 -13.38 13.95
C LYS A 405 16.36 -13.30 15.33
N GLU A 406 17.29 -14.20 15.64
CA GLU A 406 18.02 -14.21 16.92
C GLU A 406 18.99 -13.01 17.03
N ASP A 407 19.55 -12.56 15.92
CA ASP A 407 20.45 -11.39 15.89
C ASP A 407 19.74 -10.09 16.33
N ASN A 408 18.44 -9.99 16.05
CA ASN A 408 17.62 -8.85 16.45
C ASN A 408 16.15 -9.25 16.56
N LEU A 409 15.79 -9.86 17.69
CA LEU A 409 14.45 -10.38 17.92
C LEU A 409 13.39 -9.28 17.89
N ARG A 410 13.67 -8.11 18.47
CA ARG A 410 12.76 -6.95 18.45
C ARG A 410 12.44 -6.53 17.02
N ARG A 411 13.45 -6.46 16.14
CA ARG A 411 13.25 -6.15 14.71
C ARG A 411 12.31 -7.15 14.04
N TRP A 412 12.54 -8.45 14.25
CA TRP A 412 11.69 -9.50 13.67
C TRP A 412 10.24 -9.39 14.16
N GLN A 413 10.05 -9.18 15.46
CA GLN A 413 8.73 -9.08 16.08
C GLN A 413 7.97 -7.81 15.66
N THR A 414 8.67 -6.68 15.52
CA THR A 414 8.11 -5.44 14.96
C THR A 414 7.70 -5.64 13.50
N HIS A 415 8.53 -6.28 12.68
CA HIS A 415 8.22 -6.62 11.28
C HIS A 415 6.94 -7.46 11.16
N MET A 416 6.83 -8.48 12.01
CA MET A 416 5.66 -9.34 12.11
C MET A 416 4.47 -8.68 12.83
N GLY A 417 4.61 -7.45 13.32
CA GLY A 417 3.55 -6.67 13.95
C GLY A 417 3.19 -7.12 15.37
N GLN A 418 3.94 -8.05 15.96
CA GLN A 418 3.71 -8.57 17.31
C GLN A 418 4.00 -7.52 18.38
N TRP A 419 4.95 -6.61 18.10
CA TRP A 419 5.33 -5.55 19.02
C TRP A 419 4.40 -4.31 18.97
N LEU A 420 3.36 -4.33 18.13
CA LEU A 420 2.45 -3.20 17.95
C LEU A 420 1.65 -2.83 19.21
N THR A 421 1.51 -3.74 20.17
CA THR A 421 0.80 -3.50 21.43
C THR A 421 1.74 -3.24 22.61
N GLY A 422 3.05 -3.17 22.38
CA GLY A 422 4.07 -3.04 23.43
C GLY A 422 4.26 -4.31 24.29
N THR A 423 3.65 -5.44 23.91
CA THR A 423 3.78 -6.73 24.59
C THR A 423 4.20 -7.82 23.61
N LEU A 424 5.17 -8.66 24.00
CA LEU A 424 5.59 -9.81 23.21
C LEU A 424 4.44 -10.82 23.12
N GLN A 425 4.03 -11.18 21.89
CA GLN A 425 3.13 -12.30 21.63
C GLN A 425 3.83 -13.36 20.77
N GLU A 426 3.24 -14.55 20.67
CA GLU A 426 3.72 -15.61 19.79
C GLU A 426 3.82 -15.15 18.33
N GLU A 427 4.54 -15.90 17.49
CA GLU A 427 5.00 -15.41 16.19
C GLU A 427 3.91 -15.09 15.13
N ASP A 428 2.64 -15.32 15.49
CA ASP A 428 1.43 -14.97 14.72
C ASP A 428 0.36 -14.23 15.56
N GLY A 429 0.70 -13.81 16.78
CA GLY A 429 -0.23 -13.34 17.83
C GLY A 429 -0.73 -11.90 17.69
N VAL A 430 -0.84 -11.34 16.48
CA VAL A 430 -1.54 -10.05 16.33
C VAL A 430 -3.04 -10.33 16.42
N PHE A 431 -3.74 -9.70 17.38
CA PHE A 431 -5.18 -9.87 17.61
C PHE A 431 -5.95 -10.00 16.29
N GLY A 432 -6.52 -11.18 16.03
CA GLY A 432 -7.43 -11.39 14.91
C GLY A 432 -8.69 -10.53 15.10
N PRO A 433 -9.31 -10.00 14.03
CA PRO A 433 -10.64 -9.43 14.17
C PRO A 433 -11.57 -10.53 14.68
N THR A 434 -12.41 -10.25 15.67
CA THR A 434 -13.54 -11.15 15.97
C THR A 434 -14.41 -11.19 14.72
N ALA A 435 -14.64 -12.39 14.17
CA ALA A 435 -15.49 -12.55 12.99
C ALA A 435 -16.85 -11.86 13.23
N PRO A 436 -17.41 -11.13 12.25
CA PRO A 436 -18.69 -10.46 12.43
C PRO A 436 -19.77 -11.51 12.68
N THR A 437 -20.27 -11.57 13.91
CA THR A 437 -21.40 -12.42 14.29
C THR A 437 -22.60 -12.01 13.44
N GLN A 438 -23.08 -12.91 12.59
CA GLN A 438 -24.39 -12.76 11.94
C GLN A 438 -25.48 -12.94 13.01
N THR A 439 -25.79 -11.88 13.76
CA THR A 439 -26.94 -11.90 14.66
C THR A 439 -28.21 -11.75 13.82
N GLN A 440 -28.81 -12.87 13.46
CA GLN A 440 -30.21 -12.91 13.04
C GLN A 440 -31.07 -12.54 14.26
N SER A 441 -31.45 -11.26 14.37
CA SER A 441 -32.47 -10.85 15.32
C SER A 441 -33.86 -11.23 14.78
N ARG A 442 -34.36 -12.41 15.13
CA ARG A 442 -35.82 -12.64 15.18
C ARG A 442 -36.32 -12.18 16.55
N THR A 443 -36.98 -11.04 16.55
CA THR A 443 -37.81 -10.55 17.66
C THR A 443 -38.98 -11.51 17.90
N SER A 444 -39.06 -12.08 19.10
CA SER A 444 -40.33 -12.45 19.74
C SER A 444 -40.20 -12.16 21.23
N GLY A 445 -40.93 -11.15 21.69
CA GLY A 445 -40.88 -10.71 23.08
C GLY A 445 -41.65 -11.63 24.02
N GLN A 446 -41.24 -11.64 25.29
CA GLN A 446 -42.15 -11.64 26.42
C GLN A 446 -41.43 -11.14 27.67
N LYS A 447 -42.11 -10.23 28.37
CA LYS A 447 -41.72 -9.59 29.63
C LYS A 447 -41.81 -10.61 30.77
N THR A 448 -40.87 -10.56 31.72
CA THR A 448 -41.12 -10.39 33.17
C THR A 448 -39.79 -10.26 33.93
N SER A 449 -39.82 -9.45 34.99
CA SER A 449 -38.82 -9.24 36.06
C SER A 449 -39.64 -8.96 37.33
N PRO A 450 -39.12 -8.88 38.58
CA PRO A 450 -37.75 -9.13 39.09
C PRO A 450 -37.72 -10.07 40.33
N HIS A 451 -36.52 -10.47 40.80
CA HIS A 451 -36.18 -10.53 42.23
C HIS A 451 -34.69 -10.90 42.45
N THR A 452 -33.95 -10.03 43.13
CA THR A 452 -32.74 -10.27 43.96
C THR A 452 -33.17 -10.61 45.41
N PRO A 453 -32.31 -11.04 46.38
CA PRO A 453 -30.85 -10.83 46.52
C PRO A 453 -29.98 -11.94 47.20
N ASN A 454 -28.66 -11.66 47.32
CA ASN A 454 -27.65 -12.17 48.29
C ASN A 454 -27.25 -13.67 48.19
N THR A 455 -25.99 -14.11 48.40
CA THR A 455 -25.02 -13.77 49.47
C THR A 455 -23.66 -14.44 49.20
N ALA A 456 -22.64 -13.94 49.91
CA ALA A 456 -21.50 -14.66 50.51
C ALA A 456 -20.19 -14.89 49.74
N ALA A 457 -19.15 -14.34 50.37
CA ALA A 457 -17.72 -14.47 50.14
C ALA A 457 -17.15 -15.83 50.59
N VAL A 458 -16.04 -16.27 49.95
CA VAL A 458 -14.94 -17.04 50.58
C VAL A 458 -13.65 -16.82 49.78
N GLU A 459 -12.71 -16.08 50.36
CA GLU A 459 -11.26 -16.36 50.35
C GLU A 459 -10.95 -17.14 51.66
N PRO A 460 -9.81 -17.85 51.87
CA PRO A 460 -8.45 -17.48 51.44
C PRO A 460 -7.51 -18.66 51.10
N ALA A 461 -6.26 -18.38 50.69
CA ALA A 461 -5.05 -18.78 51.41
C ALA A 461 -3.78 -18.74 50.53
N ALA A 462 -2.78 -18.04 51.04
CA ALA A 462 -1.43 -17.89 50.52
C ALA A 462 -0.54 -19.12 50.79
N ALA A 463 0.45 -19.35 49.92
CA ALA A 463 1.64 -20.14 50.26
C ALA A 463 2.90 -19.63 49.53
N LYS A 464 3.71 -18.93 50.33
CA LYS A 464 5.18 -18.79 50.41
C LYS A 464 6.09 -19.21 49.22
N ALA A 465 7.01 -18.29 48.97
CA ALA A 465 8.26 -18.40 48.24
C ALA A 465 9.28 -19.38 48.85
N SER A 466 10.18 -19.90 47.99
CA SER A 466 11.52 -20.34 48.37
C SER A 466 12.53 -19.98 47.26
N SER A 467 13.56 -19.26 47.68
CA SER A 467 14.77 -18.89 46.96
C SER A 467 15.78 -20.05 46.86
N SER A 468 16.48 -20.15 45.72
CA SER A 468 17.86 -20.68 45.57
C SER A 468 18.20 -20.60 44.08
N GLN A 469 19.42 -20.40 43.58
CA GLN A 469 20.72 -19.98 44.07
C GLN A 469 21.50 -19.60 42.80
N GLN A 470 22.39 -18.61 42.90
CA GLN A 470 23.35 -18.24 41.86
C GLN A 470 24.32 -19.39 41.55
N ALA A 471 24.68 -19.53 40.28
CA ALA A 471 25.94 -20.12 39.85
C ALA A 471 26.47 -19.31 38.65
N ASP A 472 27.55 -18.56 38.90
CA ASP A 472 28.49 -18.11 37.89
C ASP A 472 29.18 -19.33 37.26
N ASP A 473 29.38 -19.35 35.95
CA ASP A 473 30.73 -19.55 35.39
C ASP A 473 30.80 -19.39 33.87
N GLN A 474 31.82 -18.61 33.49
CA GLN A 474 32.73 -18.78 32.34
C GLN A 474 32.28 -18.47 30.91
N ILE A 475 32.73 -17.27 30.52
CA ILE A 475 33.01 -16.76 29.19
C ILE A 475 33.93 -17.73 28.41
N TYR A 476 33.49 -18.13 27.22
CA TYR A 476 34.35 -18.72 26.18
C TYR A 476 34.11 -17.94 24.88
N GLU A 477 35.08 -17.13 24.48
CA GLU A 477 35.17 -16.58 23.12
C GLU A 477 35.77 -17.64 22.17
N PRO A 478 35.18 -17.89 20.99
CA PRO A 478 35.90 -18.48 19.88
C PRO A 478 36.29 -17.41 18.86
N SER A 479 37.60 -17.29 18.70
CA SER A 479 38.32 -16.55 17.66
C SER A 479 37.84 -16.93 16.25
N ILE A 480 37.36 -15.97 15.45
CA ILE A 480 37.09 -16.16 14.02
C ILE A 480 38.32 -15.79 13.21
N LEU A 481 38.91 -16.82 12.59
CA LEU A 481 39.96 -16.74 11.58
C LEU A 481 39.42 -16.07 10.30
N VAL A 482 40.05 -14.95 9.93
CA VAL A 482 39.85 -14.26 8.65
C VAL A 482 40.53 -15.06 7.54
N ALA A 483 39.74 -15.77 6.74
CA ALA A 483 40.21 -16.35 5.48
C ALA A 483 40.17 -15.28 4.37
N GLN A 484 41.35 -14.75 4.04
CA GLN A 484 41.56 -13.93 2.84
C GLN A 484 41.51 -14.84 1.60
N THR A 485 40.51 -14.66 0.74
CA THR A 485 40.51 -15.26 -0.60
C THR A 485 40.77 -14.19 -1.66
N ASN A 486 41.87 -14.40 -2.38
CA ASN A 486 42.42 -13.61 -3.47
C ASN A 486 41.43 -13.39 -4.63
N ILE A 487 41.26 -12.13 -5.05
CA ILE A 487 40.60 -11.74 -6.29
C ILE A 487 41.69 -11.55 -7.38
N PRO A 488 41.62 -12.26 -8.53
CA PRO A 488 42.54 -12.04 -9.63
C PRO A 488 42.21 -10.75 -10.40
N LYS A 489 43.23 -9.91 -10.62
CA LYS A 489 43.20 -8.68 -11.41
C LYS A 489 42.89 -9.00 -12.88
N ILE A 490 41.79 -8.44 -13.41
CA ILE A 490 41.52 -8.42 -14.85
C ILE A 490 42.26 -7.24 -15.47
N VAL A 491 43.11 -7.56 -16.45
CA VAL A 491 43.90 -6.63 -17.27
C VAL A 491 42.97 -5.90 -18.25
N THR A 492 42.96 -4.57 -18.21
CA THR A 492 42.30 -3.73 -19.21
C THR A 492 43.25 -3.45 -20.37
N SER A 493 42.98 -4.02 -21.56
CA SER A 493 43.64 -3.62 -22.80
C SER A 493 42.83 -2.52 -23.49
N SER A 494 43.41 -1.34 -23.59
CA SER A 494 42.89 -0.20 -24.36
C SER A 494 43.10 -0.41 -25.86
N ALA A 495 42.01 -0.57 -26.62
CA ALA A 495 42.04 -0.57 -28.07
C ALA A 495 41.73 0.83 -28.62
N SER A 496 42.76 1.45 -29.21
CA SER A 496 42.72 2.72 -29.93
C SER A 496 41.91 2.60 -31.22
N VAL A 497 40.90 3.46 -31.39
CA VAL A 497 40.16 3.63 -32.64
C VAL A 497 40.94 4.58 -33.56
N LYS A 498 41.47 4.05 -34.67
CA LYS A 498 42.02 4.85 -35.78
C LYS A 498 40.88 5.26 -36.73
N SER A 499 40.73 6.57 -36.92
CA SER A 499 39.93 7.18 -37.98
C SER A 499 40.60 6.96 -39.34
N ARG A 500 39.82 6.56 -40.35
CA ARG A 500 40.26 6.46 -41.74
C ARG A 500 39.43 7.43 -42.57
N ALA A 501 40.07 8.50 -43.01
CA ALA A 501 39.58 9.42 -44.02
C ALA A 501 39.73 8.81 -45.41
N THR A 502 38.75 9.04 -46.28
CA THR A 502 38.86 8.87 -47.74
C THR A 502 38.25 10.07 -48.45
N GLN A 503 39.13 10.91 -49.00
CA GLN A 503 38.94 11.67 -50.24
C GLN A 503 38.75 10.64 -51.39
N GLY A 504 38.08 10.87 -52.52
CA GLY A 504 37.40 12.01 -53.11
C GLY A 504 37.12 11.74 -54.60
N THR A 505 36.42 12.70 -55.23
CA THR A 505 36.39 13.08 -56.67
C THR A 505 35.69 12.20 -57.71
N PRO A 506 35.27 12.78 -58.86
CA PRO A 506 35.31 14.20 -59.27
C PRO A 506 33.97 14.93 -59.22
#